data_AF-A0AAV9Z746-F1
#
_entry.id   AF-A0AAV9Z746-F1
#
_cell.length_a   1.000
_cell.length_b   1.000
_cell.length_c   1.000
_cell.angle_alpha   90.00
_cell.angle_beta   90.00
_cell.angle_gamma   90.00
#
_symmetry.space_group_name_H-M   'P 1'
#
loop_
_entity.id
_entity.type
_entity.pdbx_description
1 polymer ?
#
loop_
_entity_poly.entity_id
_entity_poly.type
_entity_poly.pdbx_seq_one_letter_code
_entity_poly.pdbx_strand_id
1 'polypeptide(L)'
;MDFDSHYNQVAAGQYTRSSALLLPLHPNFATLLTLNNELNIHQYFAPGEPLAADALQDVISVQINAKENSPTSAVQHVNVLQTDNLVVQETSNQQRPVWRLGIINGEGAIEEELSIRMHGILTRVDLTAGNMYRCEAAKVANLCQRVELVGLGSELFSDAIQNLLSLHGAFERFFGAERVIPMNVGDAYSGPRLICTCLYLSKAGPDALAEVPFGMGVDPLGELAKYRKSGLIHTSENQVTYFKSADDGNPRSKHDTVYEAFPATFRAGDIVEVQGSVIGFATKNQKIKTIFQLSTLTLVHSTYSKDAEKARAKAAPPSLRTVTLKRKKWHEQEDREVVKTRRKLKDLDIRGDGPTKGGDDD
;
A
#
# COMPACT_ATOMS: atom_id res chain seq x y z
N MET A 1 -25.54 54.96 -21.29
CA MET A 1 -26.75 55.51 -21.94
C MET A 1 -26.99 54.65 -23.17
N ASP A 2 -28.00 53.79 -23.02
CA ASP A 2 -28.81 53.07 -24.01
C ASP A 2 -28.26 52.80 -25.41
N PHE A 3 -28.19 51.51 -25.74
CA PHE A 3 -28.52 51.02 -27.08
C PHE A 3 -29.26 49.68 -26.99
N ASP A 4 -30.58 49.82 -27.12
CA ASP A 4 -31.59 48.96 -27.74
C ASP A 4 -31.50 47.43 -27.67
N SER A 5 -32.47 46.90 -26.93
CA SER A 5 -33.13 45.63 -27.18
C SER A 5 -34.05 45.71 -28.40
N HIS A 6 -33.96 44.73 -29.31
CA HIS A 6 -35.10 43.98 -29.86
C HIS A 6 -34.61 43.14 -31.05
N TYR A 7 -34.59 41.82 -30.90
CA TYR A 7 -35.18 40.93 -31.90
C TYR A 7 -35.54 39.61 -31.22
N ASN A 8 -36.84 39.36 -31.15
CA ASN A 8 -37.43 38.11 -30.71
C ASN A 8 -37.93 37.37 -31.96
N GLN A 9 -37.89 36.04 -31.86
CA GLN A 9 -38.87 35.08 -32.37
C GLN A 9 -38.64 34.25 -33.66
N VAL A 10 -38.55 32.93 -33.37
CA VAL A 10 -39.12 31.73 -34.02
C VAL A 10 -38.42 31.13 -35.25
N ALA A 11 -37.85 29.94 -35.04
CA ALA A 11 -38.12 28.77 -35.89
C ALA A 11 -37.92 27.47 -35.08
N ALA A 12 -39.02 26.75 -34.91
CA ALA A 12 -39.07 25.41 -34.36
C ALA A 12 -38.45 24.40 -35.34
N GLY A 13 -37.59 23.51 -34.82
CA GLY A 13 -37.01 22.40 -35.58
C GLY A 13 -36.91 21.17 -34.68
N GLN A 14 -37.95 20.34 -34.74
CA GLN A 14 -38.02 19.03 -34.09
C GLN A 14 -36.96 18.10 -34.72
N TYR A 15 -36.02 17.59 -33.92
CA TYR A 15 -35.19 16.45 -34.31
C TYR A 15 -35.76 15.19 -33.67
N THR A 16 -36.46 14.41 -34.49
CA THR A 16 -36.88 13.04 -34.19
C THR A 16 -35.71 12.06 -34.32
N ARG A 17 -35.50 11.29 -33.24
CA ARG A 17 -35.02 9.90 -33.16
C ARG A 17 -33.81 9.51 -34.02
N SER A 18 -32.64 9.50 -33.38
CA SER A 18 -31.50 8.68 -33.83
C SER A 18 -31.54 7.33 -33.11
N SER A 19 -31.79 6.28 -33.90
CA SER A 19 -31.74 4.88 -33.50
C SER A 19 -30.28 4.45 -33.39
N ALA A 20 -29.72 4.45 -32.18
CA ALA A 20 -28.44 3.81 -31.89
C ALA A 20 -28.70 2.39 -31.36
N LEU A 21 -28.26 1.41 -32.14
CA LEU A 21 -28.22 0.00 -31.84
C LEU A 21 -27.59 -0.25 -30.46
N LEU A 22 -28.43 -0.65 -29.50
CA LEU A 22 -28.04 -1.30 -28.26
C LEU A 22 -27.44 -2.67 -28.59
N LEU A 23 -26.11 -2.76 -28.64
CA LEU A 23 -25.43 -4.04 -28.47
C LEU A 23 -25.54 -4.42 -26.97
N PRO A 24 -26.08 -5.60 -26.64
CA PRO A 24 -26.17 -6.03 -25.26
C PRO A 24 -24.76 -6.35 -24.74
N LEU A 25 -24.29 -5.57 -23.78
CA LEU A 25 -23.11 -5.92 -22.98
C LEU A 25 -23.42 -7.23 -22.26
N HIS A 26 -22.72 -8.29 -22.67
CA HIS A 26 -22.86 -9.64 -22.15
C HIS A 26 -22.61 -9.64 -20.62
N PRO A 27 -23.51 -10.20 -19.80
CA PRO A 27 -23.48 -10.08 -18.34
C PRO A 27 -22.37 -10.88 -17.64
N ASN A 28 -21.38 -11.40 -18.36
CA ASN A 28 -20.36 -12.31 -17.82
C ASN A 28 -18.96 -11.68 -17.63
N PHE A 29 -18.75 -10.41 -17.98
CA PHE A 29 -17.43 -9.77 -17.80
C PHE A 29 -17.30 -8.98 -16.48
N ALA A 30 -18.39 -8.46 -15.93
CA ALA A 30 -18.38 -7.79 -14.62
C ALA A 30 -18.25 -8.80 -13.46
N THR A 31 -18.75 -10.02 -13.65
CA THR A 31 -18.80 -11.09 -12.65
C THR A 31 -17.45 -11.82 -12.48
N LEU A 32 -16.57 -11.83 -13.49
CA LEU A 32 -15.27 -12.51 -13.41
C LEU A 32 -14.17 -11.71 -12.71
N LEU A 33 -14.35 -10.40 -12.48
CA LEU A 33 -13.41 -9.56 -11.73
C LEU A 33 -13.85 -9.29 -10.28
N THR A 34 -15.10 -9.61 -9.93
CA THR A 34 -15.65 -9.42 -8.57
C THR A 34 -15.62 -10.70 -7.73
N LEU A 35 -15.59 -11.89 -8.34
CA LEU A 35 -15.83 -13.15 -7.60
C LEU A 35 -14.61 -13.81 -6.91
N ASN A 36 -13.41 -13.20 -6.91
CA ASN A 36 -12.22 -13.86 -6.32
C ASN A 36 -11.43 -13.05 -5.27
N ASN A 37 -11.86 -11.85 -4.87
CA ASN A 37 -11.03 -11.00 -3.98
C ASN A 37 -11.78 -10.36 -2.80
N GLU A 38 -13.04 -10.69 -2.53
CA GLU A 38 -13.64 -10.36 -1.23
C GLU A 38 -13.14 -11.38 -0.22
N LEU A 39 -11.94 -11.14 0.29
CA LEU A 39 -11.33 -11.91 1.37
C LEU A 39 -12.27 -11.87 2.57
N ASN A 40 -12.80 -13.03 2.94
CA ASN A 40 -13.54 -13.18 4.18
C ASN A 40 -12.54 -13.00 5.33
N ILE A 41 -12.48 -11.78 5.87
CA ILE A 41 -11.48 -11.35 6.85
C ILE A 41 -11.51 -12.24 8.11
N HIS A 42 -12.63 -12.90 8.41
CA HIS A 42 -12.74 -13.89 9.48
C HIS A 42 -11.85 -15.14 9.28
N GLN A 43 -11.41 -15.43 8.05
CA GLN A 43 -10.47 -16.54 7.77
C GLN A 43 -9.03 -16.23 8.23
N TYR A 44 -8.74 -14.98 8.59
CA TYR A 44 -7.41 -14.55 9.02
C TYR A 44 -7.22 -14.56 10.54
N PHE A 45 -8.28 -14.79 11.33
CA PHE A 45 -8.22 -14.71 12.79
C PHE A 45 -8.59 -16.04 13.44
N ALA A 46 -7.62 -16.61 14.19
CA ALA A 46 -7.84 -17.81 14.96
C ALA A 46 -8.63 -17.50 16.25
N PRO A 47 -9.52 -18.39 16.71
CA PRO A 47 -10.20 -18.21 18.00
C PRO A 47 -9.20 -18.36 19.16
N GLY A 48 -9.02 -17.30 19.95
CA GLY A 48 -8.25 -17.33 21.21
C GLY A 48 -7.10 -16.33 21.35
N GLU A 49 -6.75 -15.57 20.31
CA GLU A 49 -5.83 -14.42 20.42
C GLU A 49 -6.60 -13.11 20.68
N PRO A 50 -5.96 -12.07 21.28
CA PRO A 50 -6.58 -10.74 21.34
C PRO A 50 -7.06 -10.37 19.94
N LEU A 51 -8.31 -9.90 19.84
CA LEU A 51 -8.90 -9.53 18.57
C LEU A 51 -7.95 -8.52 17.92
N ALA A 52 -7.67 -8.64 16.62
CA ALA A 52 -6.74 -7.74 15.95
C ALA A 52 -7.15 -6.25 16.09
N ALA A 53 -8.42 -5.99 16.42
CA ALA A 53 -8.92 -4.69 16.85
C ALA A 53 -8.26 -4.19 18.14
N ASP A 54 -8.09 -5.03 19.16
CA ASP A 54 -7.44 -4.68 20.44
C ASP A 54 -5.96 -4.36 20.22
N ALA A 55 -5.27 -5.19 19.43
CA ALA A 55 -3.87 -4.92 19.07
C ALA A 55 -3.72 -3.63 18.26
N LEU A 56 -4.64 -3.34 17.34
CA LEU A 56 -4.67 -2.07 16.62
C LEU A 56 -4.92 -0.90 17.57
N GLN A 57 -5.87 -1.03 18.50
CA GLN A 57 -6.20 -0.02 19.50
C GLN A 57 -4.98 0.29 20.39
N ASP A 58 -4.27 -0.75 20.85
CA ASP A 58 -3.06 -0.61 21.66
C ASP A 58 -1.94 0.10 20.88
N VAL A 59 -1.71 -0.30 19.63
CA VAL A 59 -0.72 0.35 18.75
C VAL A 59 -1.04 1.84 18.57
N ILE A 60 -2.30 2.18 18.29
CA ILE A 60 -2.69 3.58 18.10
C ILE A 60 -2.51 4.36 19.41
N SER A 61 -2.92 3.79 20.54
CA SER A 61 -2.83 4.44 21.86
C SER A 61 -1.39 4.76 22.24
N VAL A 62 -0.47 3.79 22.04
CA VAL A 62 0.96 3.99 22.30
C VAL A 62 1.54 5.10 21.42
N GLN A 63 1.15 5.14 20.14
CA GLN A 63 1.66 6.14 19.19
C GLN A 63 1.15 7.55 19.46
N ILE A 64 -0.11 7.69 19.89
CA ILE A 64 -0.67 8.98 20.32
C ILE A 64 0.11 9.50 21.54
N ASN A 65 0.25 8.66 22.57
CA ASN A 65 0.93 9.05 23.82
C ASN A 65 2.42 9.36 23.63
N ALA A 66 3.11 8.66 22.71
CA ALA A 66 4.51 8.93 22.42
C ALA A 66 4.73 10.31 21.77
N LYS A 67 3.73 10.88 21.10
CA LYS A 67 3.86 12.07 20.24
C LYS A 67 3.19 13.34 20.74
N GLU A 68 2.41 13.31 21.81
CA GLU A 68 1.93 14.52 22.50
C GLU A 68 3.08 15.47 22.95
N ASN A 69 4.34 15.00 22.92
CA ASN A 69 5.52 15.79 23.29
C ASN A 69 6.18 16.58 22.13
N SER A 70 5.61 16.62 20.91
CA SER A 70 6.14 17.44 19.80
C SER A 70 5.03 18.01 18.89
N PRO A 71 4.42 19.15 19.26
CA PRO A 71 3.25 19.71 18.59
C PRO A 71 3.54 20.46 17.26
N THR A 72 4.81 20.65 16.87
CA THR A 72 5.21 21.54 15.76
C THR A 72 5.65 20.82 14.49
N SER A 73 5.22 19.57 14.27
CA SER A 73 5.58 18.82 13.06
C SER A 73 4.49 18.89 11.99
N ALA A 74 4.88 19.09 10.73
CA ALA A 74 4.06 18.93 9.52
C ALA A 74 3.24 17.62 9.49
N VAL A 75 3.74 16.59 10.19
CA VAL A 75 3.19 15.23 10.18
C VAL A 75 2.41 14.95 11.46
N GLN A 76 1.10 15.17 11.42
CA GLN A 76 0.22 14.98 12.56
C GLN A 76 -0.46 13.60 12.54
N HIS A 77 -0.68 13.01 13.72
CA HIS A 77 -1.53 11.82 13.81
C HIS A 77 -2.99 12.26 13.71
N VAL A 78 -3.77 11.58 12.88
CA VAL A 78 -5.14 11.98 12.54
C VAL A 78 -6.06 12.14 13.76
N ASN A 79 -5.85 11.37 14.83
CA ASN A 79 -6.66 11.43 16.05
C ASN A 79 -6.38 12.66 16.93
N VAL A 80 -5.27 13.37 16.71
CA VAL A 80 -4.86 14.54 17.50
C VAL A 80 -4.79 15.80 16.63
N LEU A 81 -5.37 15.71 15.42
CA LEU A 81 -5.28 16.75 14.42
C LEU A 81 -6.08 18.00 14.84
N GLN A 82 -5.44 19.17 14.80
CA GLN A 82 -6.13 20.44 14.96
C GLN A 82 -6.53 20.99 13.59
N THR A 83 -7.81 21.33 13.42
CA THR A 83 -8.36 21.74 12.11
C THR A 83 -8.49 23.26 11.93
N ASP A 84 -8.17 24.05 12.95
CA ASP A 84 -8.50 25.48 12.99
C ASP A 84 -7.67 26.33 12.01
N ASN A 85 -6.48 25.86 11.66
CA ASN A 85 -5.50 26.58 10.82
C ASN A 85 -5.25 25.86 9.49
N LEU A 86 -6.30 25.32 8.86
CA LEU A 86 -6.19 24.62 7.59
C LEU A 86 -6.69 25.47 6.43
N VAL A 87 -5.93 25.50 5.35
CA VAL A 87 -6.30 26.16 4.09
C VAL A 87 -6.19 25.19 2.92
N VAL A 88 -7.11 25.29 1.98
CA VAL A 88 -7.03 24.56 0.70
C VAL A 88 -6.26 25.43 -0.29
N GLN A 89 -5.17 24.91 -0.84
CA GLN A 89 -4.33 25.61 -1.81
C GLN A 89 -4.23 24.82 -3.12
N GLU A 90 -4.25 25.52 -4.24
CA GLU A 90 -3.96 24.96 -5.56
C GLU A 90 -2.44 24.82 -5.79
N THR A 91 -2.03 23.67 -6.31
CA THR A 91 -0.65 23.39 -6.72
C THR A 91 -0.58 23.26 -8.24
N SER A 92 0.33 24.01 -8.88
CA SER A 92 0.45 24.12 -10.34
C SER A 92 1.41 23.13 -11.01
N ASN A 93 2.03 22.23 -10.23
CA ASN A 93 3.12 21.34 -10.70
C ASN A 93 2.68 20.30 -11.75
N GLN A 94 1.37 20.12 -11.96
CA GLN A 94 0.80 19.10 -12.84
C GLN A 94 -0.06 19.74 -13.93
N GLN A 95 -0.29 19.02 -15.04
CA GLN A 95 -1.14 19.50 -16.13
C GLN A 95 -2.58 19.80 -15.69
N ARG A 96 -3.04 19.20 -14.58
CA ARG A 96 -4.34 19.47 -13.98
C ARG A 96 -4.15 20.08 -12.60
N PRO A 97 -4.98 21.05 -12.21
CA PRO A 97 -4.92 21.61 -10.88
C PRO A 97 -5.21 20.52 -9.85
N VAL A 98 -4.35 20.47 -8.84
CA VAL A 98 -4.49 19.63 -7.66
C VAL A 98 -4.57 20.56 -6.46
N TRP A 99 -5.51 20.30 -5.56
CA TRP A 99 -5.68 21.07 -4.34
C TRP A 99 -5.22 20.26 -3.15
N ARG A 100 -4.43 20.87 -2.28
CA ARG A 100 -3.83 20.25 -1.10
C ARG A 100 -4.19 21.06 0.14
N LEU A 101 -4.15 20.42 1.31
CA LEU A 101 -4.32 21.09 2.59
C LEU A 101 -2.98 21.62 3.06
N GLY A 102 -2.91 22.93 3.32
CA GLY A 102 -1.78 23.59 3.96
C GLY A 102 -2.12 24.00 5.39
N ILE A 103 -1.10 24.07 6.23
CA ILE A 103 -1.17 24.64 7.58
C ILE A 103 -0.77 26.12 7.48
N ILE A 104 -1.61 27.00 8.02
CA ILE A 104 -1.29 28.42 8.11
C ILE A 104 -0.63 28.75 9.45
N ASN A 105 0.35 29.64 9.41
CA ASN A 105 0.96 30.20 10.61
C ASN A 105 0.09 31.35 11.17
N GLY A 106 0.47 31.89 12.35
CA GLY A 106 -0.23 33.00 12.98
C GLY A 106 -0.27 34.32 12.17
N GLU A 107 0.54 34.42 11.12
CA GLU A 107 0.57 35.55 10.17
C GLU A 107 -0.31 35.30 8.93
N GLY A 108 -0.97 34.13 8.84
CA GLY A 108 -1.83 33.75 7.72
C GLY A 108 -1.07 33.26 6.48
N ALA A 109 0.26 33.12 6.56
CA ALA A 109 1.06 32.52 5.51
C ALA A 109 1.02 30.99 5.61
N ILE A 110 1.06 30.32 4.47
CA ILE A 110 1.12 28.85 4.41
C ILE A 110 2.53 28.42 4.79
N GLU A 111 2.64 27.65 5.86
CA GLU A 111 3.90 27.16 6.39
C GLU A 111 4.30 25.86 5.70
N GLU A 112 3.43 24.84 5.76
CA GLU A 112 3.72 23.49 5.28
C GLU A 112 2.46 22.78 4.75
N GLU A 113 2.65 21.77 3.87
CA GLU A 113 1.57 20.85 3.49
C GLU A 113 1.23 19.92 4.66
N LEU A 114 -0.07 19.78 4.95
CA LEU A 114 -0.54 18.87 5.99
C LEU A 114 -0.32 17.41 5.57
N SER A 115 0.52 16.70 6.33
CA SER A 115 0.70 15.26 6.20
C SER A 115 0.12 14.54 7.42
N ILE A 116 -0.61 13.46 7.18
CA ILE A 116 -1.43 12.78 8.18
C ILE A 116 -0.94 11.35 8.32
N ARG A 117 -0.80 10.89 9.57
CA ARG A 117 -0.54 9.49 9.89
C ARG A 117 -1.78 8.81 10.48
N MET A 118 -2.01 7.57 10.07
CA MET A 118 -3.11 6.73 10.53
C MET A 118 -2.65 5.27 10.57
N HIS A 119 -3.13 4.51 11.54
CA HIS A 119 -2.89 3.06 11.58
C HIS A 119 -4.11 2.30 11.08
N GLY A 120 -3.91 1.10 10.54
CA GLY A 120 -5.01 0.22 10.14
C GLY A 120 -4.54 -1.15 9.71
N ILE A 121 -5.49 -2.05 9.46
CA ILE A 121 -5.22 -3.40 8.97
C ILE A 121 -5.39 -3.43 7.45
N LEU A 122 -4.38 -3.92 6.73
CA LEU A 122 -4.43 -4.08 5.29
C LEU A 122 -5.44 -5.16 4.88
N THR A 123 -6.36 -4.83 3.99
CA THR A 123 -7.30 -5.80 3.38
C THR A 123 -6.98 -6.04 1.91
N ARG A 124 -6.48 -5.01 1.24
CA ARG A 124 -6.07 -5.05 -0.17
C ARG A 124 -4.75 -4.34 -0.35
N VAL A 125 -3.86 -4.95 -1.16
CA VAL A 125 -2.51 -4.46 -1.40
C VAL A 125 -2.19 -4.58 -2.89
N ASP A 126 -2.11 -3.45 -3.57
CA ASP A 126 -1.76 -3.32 -4.99
C ASP A 126 -0.58 -2.32 -5.10
N LEU A 127 0.63 -2.75 -4.72
CA LEU A 127 1.80 -1.86 -4.59
C LEU A 127 2.86 -2.03 -5.69
N THR A 128 2.86 -3.16 -6.41
CA THR A 128 3.87 -3.45 -7.44
C THR A 128 3.26 -3.43 -8.84
N ALA A 129 4.08 -3.06 -9.81
CA ALA A 129 3.73 -3.09 -11.23
C ALA A 129 3.68 -4.52 -11.83
N GLY A 130 3.89 -5.58 -11.03
CA GLY A 130 4.17 -6.93 -11.52
C GLY A 130 3.07 -7.56 -12.39
N ASN A 131 1.82 -7.10 -12.30
CA ASN A 131 0.70 -7.61 -13.09
C ASN A 131 0.36 -6.72 -14.32
N MET A 132 1.22 -5.77 -14.68
CA MET A 132 0.93 -4.75 -15.69
C MET A 132 1.03 -5.17 -17.16
N TYR A 133 1.35 -6.43 -17.48
CA TYR A 133 1.62 -6.90 -18.84
C TYR A 133 0.49 -6.68 -19.88
N ARG A 134 -0.69 -6.22 -19.46
CA ARG A 134 -1.86 -6.00 -20.33
C ARG A 134 -2.52 -4.63 -20.17
N CYS A 135 -1.83 -3.64 -19.59
CA CYS A 135 -2.41 -2.30 -19.49
C CYS A 135 -2.36 -1.59 -20.85
N GLU A 136 -3.50 -1.19 -21.38
CA GLU A 136 -3.56 -0.30 -22.55
C GLU A 136 -2.87 1.04 -22.23
N ALA A 137 -2.13 1.60 -23.19
CA ALA A 137 -1.41 2.86 -23.02
C ALA A 137 -2.32 4.00 -22.47
N ALA A 138 -3.59 4.04 -22.88
CA ALA A 138 -4.56 5.03 -22.41
C ALA A 138 -4.92 4.90 -20.91
N LYS A 139 -4.73 3.70 -20.32
CA LYS A 139 -5.02 3.40 -18.91
C LYS A 139 -3.81 3.55 -18.00
N VAL A 140 -2.60 3.62 -18.56
CA VAL A 140 -1.34 3.75 -17.80
C VAL A 140 -1.32 4.97 -16.89
N ALA A 141 -1.87 6.10 -17.35
CA ALA A 141 -1.96 7.33 -16.57
C ALA A 141 -2.85 7.22 -15.31
N ASN A 142 -3.66 6.15 -15.19
CA ASN A 142 -4.51 5.90 -14.04
C ASN A 142 -3.97 4.78 -13.14
N LEU A 143 -2.79 4.23 -13.45
CA LEU A 143 -2.18 3.21 -12.62
C LEU A 143 -1.68 3.84 -11.33
N CYS A 144 -1.98 3.19 -10.23
CA CYS A 144 -1.62 3.63 -8.90
C CYS A 144 -1.18 2.47 -8.02
N GLN A 145 -0.35 2.81 -7.05
CA GLN A 145 -0.15 2.07 -5.83
C GLN A 145 -1.42 2.27 -4.99
N ARG A 146 -2.04 1.19 -4.54
CA ARG A 146 -3.26 1.23 -3.75
C ARG A 146 -3.19 0.29 -2.56
N VAL A 147 -3.61 0.78 -1.41
CA VAL A 147 -3.90 -0.03 -0.24
C VAL A 147 -5.29 0.28 0.31
N GLU A 148 -5.90 -0.70 0.97
CA GLU A 148 -7.19 -0.55 1.64
C GLU A 148 -7.04 -0.93 3.11
N LEU A 149 -7.41 -0.01 4.00
CA LEU A 149 -7.32 -0.16 5.45
C LEU A 149 -8.71 -0.33 6.06
N VAL A 150 -8.78 -1.13 7.12
CA VAL A 150 -9.95 -1.28 7.99
C VAL A 150 -9.54 -1.28 9.46
N GLY A 151 -10.47 -0.91 10.34
CA GLY A 151 -10.26 -0.88 11.79
C GLY A 151 -10.74 -2.12 12.56
N LEU A 152 -11.54 -2.99 11.92
CA LEU A 152 -12.18 -4.17 12.54
C LEU A 152 -12.92 -3.88 13.86
N GLY A 153 -13.52 -2.69 13.99
CA GLY A 153 -14.24 -2.27 15.19
C GLY A 153 -13.42 -1.47 16.20
N SER A 154 -12.14 -1.14 15.90
CA SER A 154 -11.38 -0.17 16.69
C SER A 154 -12.08 1.20 16.70
N GLU A 155 -12.32 1.72 17.90
CA GLU A 155 -12.89 3.06 18.11
C GLU A 155 -11.90 4.13 17.61
N LEU A 156 -10.61 3.98 17.91
CA LEU A 156 -9.59 4.93 17.48
C LEU A 156 -9.44 4.99 15.96
N PHE A 157 -9.66 3.88 15.25
CA PHE A 157 -9.74 3.89 13.79
C PHE A 157 -11.01 4.59 13.30
N SER A 158 -12.12 4.39 13.98
CA SER A 158 -13.39 5.04 13.61
C SER A 158 -13.30 6.56 13.79
N ASP A 159 -12.72 7.02 14.88
CA ASP A 159 -12.42 8.45 15.13
C ASP A 159 -11.47 9.01 14.07
N ALA A 160 -10.46 8.23 13.69
CA ALA A 160 -9.52 8.58 12.63
C ALA A 160 -10.23 8.84 11.29
N ILE A 161 -11.22 8.00 10.95
CA ILE A 161 -12.05 8.19 9.75
C ILE A 161 -12.94 9.42 9.88
N GLN A 162 -13.53 9.69 11.05
CA GLN A 162 -14.35 10.91 11.26
C GLN A 162 -13.50 12.18 11.13
N ASN A 163 -12.29 12.19 11.68
CA ASN A 163 -11.36 13.31 11.52
C ASN A 163 -10.95 13.50 10.06
N LEU A 164 -10.77 12.41 9.31
CA LEU A 164 -10.51 12.48 7.88
C LEU A 164 -11.69 13.06 7.10
N LEU A 165 -12.93 12.73 7.49
CA LEU A 165 -14.14 13.33 6.93
C LEU A 165 -14.26 14.81 7.28
N SER A 166 -13.82 15.24 8.46
CA SER A 166 -13.75 16.67 8.81
C SER A 166 -12.79 17.43 7.87
N LEU A 167 -11.68 16.81 7.47
CA LEU A 167 -10.77 17.39 6.47
C LEU A 167 -11.38 17.45 5.08
N HIS A 168 -12.16 16.44 4.69
CA HIS A 168 -12.97 16.52 3.48
C HIS A 168 -13.94 17.72 3.52
N GLY A 169 -14.54 18.00 4.69
CA GLY A 169 -15.38 19.17 4.91
C GLY A 169 -14.66 20.51 4.64
N ALA A 170 -13.33 20.59 4.79
CA ALA A 170 -12.57 21.77 4.39
C ALA A 170 -12.63 22.02 2.86
N PHE A 171 -12.61 20.95 2.05
CA PHE A 171 -12.81 21.06 0.61
C PHE A 171 -14.25 21.46 0.27
N GLU A 172 -15.24 20.93 0.97
CA GLU A 172 -16.65 21.32 0.78
C GLU A 172 -16.87 22.81 1.08
N ARG A 173 -16.26 23.33 2.15
CA ARG A 173 -16.32 24.76 2.48
C ARG A 173 -15.64 25.62 1.41
N PHE A 174 -14.52 25.15 0.85
CA PHE A 174 -13.78 25.91 -0.16
C PHE A 174 -14.47 25.92 -1.53
N PHE A 175 -15.01 24.78 -1.99
CA PHE A 175 -15.58 24.64 -3.33
C PHE A 175 -17.10 24.74 -3.42
N GLY A 176 -17.82 24.55 -2.31
CA GLY A 176 -19.25 24.26 -2.27
C GLY A 176 -19.52 22.75 -2.23
N ALA A 177 -20.39 22.31 -1.32
CA ALA A 177 -20.71 20.89 -1.10
C ALA A 177 -21.28 20.21 -2.36
N GLU A 178 -22.00 20.93 -3.22
CA GLU A 178 -22.57 20.41 -4.47
C GLU A 178 -21.51 20.07 -5.53
N ARG A 179 -20.33 20.70 -5.42
CA ARG A 179 -19.20 20.53 -6.34
C ARG A 179 -18.22 19.47 -5.86
N VAL A 180 -18.22 19.13 -4.58
CA VAL A 180 -17.34 18.10 -4.02
C VAL A 180 -18.04 16.74 -4.08
N ILE A 181 -17.33 15.72 -4.55
CA ILE A 181 -17.80 14.34 -4.54
C ILE A 181 -17.51 13.77 -3.16
N PRO A 182 -18.51 13.17 -2.47
CA PRO A 182 -18.31 12.57 -1.16
C PRO A 182 -17.10 11.62 -1.14
N MET A 183 -16.28 11.76 -0.11
CA MET A 183 -15.13 10.89 0.07
C MET A 183 -15.59 9.44 0.28
N ASN A 184 -15.01 8.50 -0.47
CA ASN A 184 -15.37 7.08 -0.37
C ASN A 184 -14.68 6.43 0.83
N VAL A 185 -15.22 6.69 2.02
CA VAL A 185 -14.99 5.94 3.24
C VAL A 185 -16.20 5.04 3.47
N GLY A 186 -16.34 4.02 2.62
CA GLY A 186 -17.51 3.13 2.65
C GLY A 186 -17.56 2.22 3.86
N ASP A 187 -18.70 1.56 4.03
CA ASP A 187 -18.85 0.42 4.92
C ASP A 187 -18.34 -0.84 4.19
N ALA A 188 -17.23 -1.39 4.66
CA ALA A 188 -16.89 -2.79 4.38
C ALA A 188 -17.76 -3.70 5.25
N TYR A 189 -17.75 -5.01 4.97
CA TYR A 189 -18.39 -6.02 5.83
C TYR A 189 -17.96 -5.91 7.32
N SER A 190 -16.84 -5.24 7.58
CA SER A 190 -16.22 -5.03 8.89
C SER A 190 -16.20 -3.56 9.37
N GLY A 191 -17.05 -2.69 8.82
CA GLY A 191 -17.14 -1.28 9.22
C GLY A 191 -16.35 -0.29 8.33
N PRO A 192 -15.97 0.89 8.85
CA PRO A 192 -15.33 1.94 8.07
C PRO A 192 -14.05 1.46 7.38
N ARG A 193 -13.85 1.92 6.14
CA ARG A 193 -12.63 1.64 5.35
C ARG A 193 -12.00 2.91 4.81
N LEU A 194 -10.69 2.86 4.62
CA LEU A 194 -9.94 3.90 3.93
C LEU A 194 -9.20 3.32 2.73
N ILE A 195 -9.38 3.95 1.56
CA ILE A 195 -8.61 3.64 0.36
C ILE A 195 -7.51 4.70 0.21
N CYS A 196 -6.26 4.27 0.28
CA CYS A 196 -5.09 5.11 0.06
C CYS A 196 -4.51 4.82 -1.32
N THR A 197 -4.22 5.86 -2.11
CA THR A 197 -3.72 5.69 -3.48
C THR A 197 -2.61 6.65 -3.80
N CYS A 198 -1.64 6.23 -4.62
CA CYS A 198 -0.64 7.11 -5.20
C CYS A 198 -0.40 6.72 -6.66
N LEU A 199 -0.58 7.66 -7.61
CA LEU A 199 -0.33 7.38 -9.02
C LEU A 199 1.14 7.05 -9.23
N TYR A 200 1.43 6.04 -10.07
CA TYR A 200 2.81 5.78 -10.48
C TYR A 200 3.36 6.88 -11.38
N LEU A 201 2.49 7.48 -12.19
CA LEU A 201 2.86 8.44 -13.22
C LEU A 201 1.82 9.56 -13.26
N SER A 202 2.30 10.78 -13.47
CA SER A 202 1.47 11.97 -13.67
C SER A 202 1.76 12.59 -15.04
N LYS A 203 0.84 13.39 -15.57
CA LYS A 203 1.13 14.17 -16.78
C LYS A 203 1.98 15.37 -16.41
N ALA A 204 3.09 15.57 -17.13
CA ALA A 204 3.97 16.70 -16.92
C ALA A 204 3.21 18.04 -17.09
N GLY A 205 3.30 18.90 -16.08
CA GLY A 205 2.87 20.29 -16.15
C GLY A 205 3.97 21.20 -16.71
N PRO A 206 3.69 22.51 -16.86
CA PRO A 206 4.70 23.50 -17.24
C PRO A 206 5.82 23.60 -16.18
N ASP A 207 5.46 23.47 -14.91
CA ASP A 207 6.38 23.52 -13.76
C ASP A 207 6.67 22.11 -13.22
N ALA A 208 6.82 21.13 -14.12
CA ALA A 208 7.02 19.75 -13.75
C ALA A 208 8.28 19.58 -12.86
N LEU A 209 8.09 18.91 -11.73
CA LEU A 209 9.19 18.52 -10.85
C LEU A 209 10.16 17.57 -11.56
N ALA A 210 11.40 17.54 -11.06
CA ALA A 210 12.43 16.64 -11.55
C ALA A 210 11.95 15.18 -11.53
N GLU A 211 12.28 14.46 -12.60
CA GLU A 211 11.93 13.05 -12.73
C GLU A 211 12.76 12.19 -11.77
N VAL A 212 12.10 11.26 -11.09
CA VAL A 212 12.69 10.31 -10.15
C VAL A 212 12.66 8.91 -10.78
N PRO A 213 13.71 8.08 -10.63
CA PRO A 213 13.66 6.67 -11.05
C PRO A 213 12.68 5.86 -10.19
N PHE A 214 12.04 4.85 -10.77
CA PHE A 214 11.26 3.89 -9.98
C PHE A 214 12.19 3.05 -9.11
N GLY A 215 11.78 2.76 -7.88
CA GLY A 215 12.47 1.80 -7.02
C GLY A 215 12.38 0.38 -7.60
N MET A 216 13.44 -0.43 -7.42
CA MET A 216 13.49 -1.81 -7.93
C MET A 216 12.33 -2.69 -7.44
N GLY A 217 11.81 -2.44 -6.25
CA GLY A 217 10.66 -3.17 -5.72
C GLY A 217 9.32 -2.79 -6.36
N VAL A 218 9.24 -1.59 -6.95
CA VAL A 218 8.01 -1.04 -7.54
C VAL A 218 7.88 -1.43 -9.01
N ASP A 219 8.95 -1.25 -9.78
CA ASP A 219 9.02 -1.58 -11.21
C ASP A 219 10.18 -2.55 -11.51
N PRO A 220 10.13 -3.80 -11.02
CA PRO A 220 11.23 -4.75 -11.14
C PRO A 220 11.60 -5.12 -12.58
N LEU A 221 10.69 -4.86 -13.54
CA LEU A 221 10.85 -5.22 -14.95
C LEU A 221 10.99 -3.99 -15.86
N GLY A 222 10.98 -2.78 -15.30
CA GLY A 222 11.08 -1.54 -16.07
C GLY A 222 9.85 -1.28 -16.96
N GLU A 223 8.69 -1.86 -16.68
CA GLU A 223 7.49 -1.69 -17.51
C GLU A 223 6.89 -0.28 -17.34
N LEU A 224 6.87 0.26 -16.11
CA LEU A 224 6.41 1.63 -15.88
C LEU A 224 7.38 2.63 -16.51
N ALA A 225 8.68 2.37 -16.44
CA ALA A 225 9.71 3.22 -17.02
C ALA A 225 9.55 3.41 -18.54
N LYS A 226 9.03 2.40 -19.27
CA LYS A 226 8.79 2.50 -20.72
C LYS A 226 7.79 3.60 -21.10
N TYR A 227 6.83 3.90 -20.22
CA TYR A 227 5.77 4.86 -20.51
C TYR A 227 6.15 6.33 -20.28
N ARG A 228 7.34 6.59 -19.72
CA ARG A 228 7.87 7.94 -19.49
C ARG A 228 7.92 8.78 -20.77
N LYS A 229 8.21 8.14 -21.91
CA LYS A 229 8.26 8.78 -23.24
C LYS A 229 6.90 9.29 -23.75
N SER A 230 5.79 8.98 -23.07
CA SER A 230 4.43 9.34 -23.48
C SER A 230 3.92 10.65 -22.87
N GLY A 231 4.83 11.52 -22.38
CA GLY A 231 4.47 12.74 -21.64
C GLY A 231 4.01 12.48 -20.20
N LEU A 232 4.32 11.29 -19.69
CA LEU A 232 4.08 10.88 -18.31
C LEU A 232 5.39 10.92 -17.54
N ILE A 233 5.37 11.44 -16.33
CA ILE A 233 6.56 11.58 -15.48
C ILE A 233 6.31 10.93 -14.12
N HIS A 234 7.37 10.37 -13.55
CA HIS A 234 7.40 9.94 -12.15
C HIS A 234 8.18 10.99 -11.37
N THR A 235 7.56 11.64 -10.41
CA THR A 235 8.21 12.66 -9.56
C THR A 235 8.22 12.20 -8.10
N SER A 236 8.81 13.00 -7.20
CA SER A 236 8.76 12.76 -5.75
C SER A 236 7.33 12.63 -5.22
N GLU A 237 6.35 13.35 -5.80
CA GLU A 237 4.92 13.24 -5.41
C GLU A 237 4.29 11.88 -5.78
N ASN A 238 4.90 11.14 -6.70
CA ASN A 238 4.45 9.81 -7.13
C ASN A 238 5.17 8.68 -6.38
N GLN A 239 6.18 9.01 -5.57
CA GLN A 239 6.97 8.04 -4.84
C GLN A 239 6.26 7.66 -3.53
N VAL A 240 6.17 6.36 -3.26
CA VAL A 240 5.78 5.85 -1.95
C VAL A 240 7.02 5.25 -1.30
N THR A 241 7.26 5.65 -0.04
CA THR A 241 8.34 5.09 0.78
C THR A 241 7.80 3.95 1.63
N TYR A 242 8.61 2.91 1.77
CA TYR A 242 8.21 1.65 2.38
C TYR A 242 9.15 1.32 3.52
N PHE A 243 8.57 1.05 4.68
CA PHE A 243 9.31 0.84 5.90
C PHE A 243 8.82 -0.39 6.66
N LYS A 244 9.66 -0.91 7.54
CA LYS A 244 9.32 -1.95 8.50
C LYS A 244 9.90 -1.60 9.86
N SER A 245 9.07 -1.69 10.90
CA SER A 245 9.52 -1.57 12.28
C SER A 245 10.39 -2.77 12.67
N ALA A 246 11.50 -2.52 13.36
CA ALA A 246 12.41 -3.56 13.87
C ALA A 246 11.70 -4.53 14.82
N ASP A 247 10.75 -4.00 15.58
CA ASP A 247 10.08 -4.70 16.66
C ASP A 247 8.70 -5.15 16.20
N ASP A 248 8.68 -6.25 15.44
CA ASP A 248 7.49 -6.94 14.93
C ASP A 248 6.64 -7.47 16.12
N GLY A 249 5.94 -6.58 16.81
CA GLY A 249 4.94 -6.90 17.83
C GLY A 249 5.26 -6.56 19.28
N ASN A 250 6.31 -5.77 19.55
CA ASN A 250 6.54 -5.27 20.90
C ASN A 250 6.14 -3.78 21.00
N PRO A 251 4.93 -3.46 21.52
CA PRO A 251 4.49 -2.07 21.71
C PRO A 251 5.29 -1.31 22.78
N ARG A 252 6.27 -1.94 23.45
CA ARG A 252 7.07 -1.33 24.52
C ARG A 252 8.55 -1.17 24.19
N SER A 253 9.04 -1.72 23.07
CA SER A 253 10.41 -1.47 22.64
C SER A 253 10.48 -0.10 21.97
N LYS A 254 11.64 0.57 22.08
CA LYS A 254 11.83 1.94 21.56
C LYS A 254 11.53 1.94 20.06
N HIS A 255 10.39 2.52 19.70
CA HIS A 255 9.77 2.61 18.37
C HIS A 255 10.63 3.20 17.24
N ASP A 256 11.93 3.42 17.44
CA ASP A 256 12.74 4.29 16.59
C ASP A 256 13.55 3.55 15.53
N THR A 257 13.64 2.22 15.59
CA THR A 257 14.38 1.50 14.56
C THR A 257 13.44 1.06 13.45
N VAL A 258 13.53 1.79 12.32
CA VAL A 258 12.78 1.54 11.11
C VAL A 258 13.77 1.19 9.99
N TYR A 259 13.47 0.15 9.22
CA TYR A 259 14.26 -0.27 8.08
C TYR A 259 13.49 -0.07 6.78
N GLU A 260 14.19 0.22 5.69
CA GLU A 260 13.61 0.21 4.35
C GLU A 260 13.04 -1.17 4.02
N ALA A 261 11.83 -1.19 3.46
CA ALA A 261 11.13 -2.40 3.08
C ALA A 261 10.83 -2.41 1.58
N PHE A 262 10.62 -3.60 1.03
CA PHE A 262 10.11 -3.73 -0.32
C PHE A 262 8.56 -3.67 -0.32
N PRO A 263 7.93 -3.14 -1.38
CA PRO A 263 6.46 -3.17 -1.48
C PRO A 263 5.91 -4.60 -1.46
N ALA A 264 6.70 -5.56 -1.94
CA ALA A 264 6.37 -6.98 -1.90
C ALA A 264 6.38 -7.59 -0.49
N THR A 265 6.80 -6.86 0.55
CA THR A 265 6.75 -7.33 1.95
C THR A 265 5.35 -7.28 2.53
N PHE A 266 4.52 -6.32 2.09
CA PHE A 266 3.19 -6.07 2.67
C PHE A 266 2.15 -7.07 2.18
N ARG A 267 1.26 -7.49 3.08
CA ARG A 267 0.20 -8.48 2.83
C ARG A 267 -1.10 -8.05 3.49
N ALA A 268 -2.21 -8.59 2.99
CA ALA A 268 -3.49 -8.48 3.68
C ALA A 268 -3.38 -9.18 5.06
N GLY A 269 -3.90 -8.52 6.09
CA GLY A 269 -3.81 -8.91 7.50
C GLY A 269 -2.69 -8.21 8.29
N ASP A 270 -1.77 -7.50 7.62
CA ASP A 270 -0.72 -6.73 8.30
C ASP A 270 -1.32 -5.48 8.97
N ILE A 271 -0.84 -5.15 10.17
CA ILE A 271 -1.06 -3.85 10.81
C ILE A 271 0.02 -2.89 10.30
N VAL A 272 -0.42 -1.76 9.75
CA VAL A 272 0.45 -0.76 9.14
C VAL A 272 0.14 0.63 9.66
N GLU A 273 1.15 1.49 9.63
CA GLU A 273 0.98 2.95 9.66
C GLU A 273 1.04 3.45 8.21
N VAL A 274 0.01 4.17 7.78
CA VAL A 274 0.04 4.95 6.53
C VAL A 274 0.31 6.41 6.85
N GLN A 275 1.10 7.04 6.00
CA GLN A 275 1.22 8.48 5.93
C GLN A 275 0.76 8.97 4.57
N GLY A 276 0.12 10.13 4.54
CA GLY A 276 -0.34 10.73 3.30
C GLY A 276 -1.06 12.05 3.52
N SER A 277 -1.60 12.60 2.44
CA SER A 277 -2.33 13.88 2.46
C SER A 277 -3.71 13.70 1.84
N VAL A 278 -4.70 14.48 2.28
CA VAL A 278 -5.98 14.58 1.56
C VAL A 278 -5.80 15.56 0.42
N ILE A 279 -5.98 15.09 -0.81
CA ILE A 279 -5.87 15.93 -2.02
C ILE A 279 -7.20 15.94 -2.77
N GLY A 280 -7.49 17.09 -3.39
CA GLY A 280 -8.62 17.28 -4.29
C GLY A 280 -8.15 17.42 -5.74
N PHE A 281 -8.90 16.86 -6.69
CA PHE A 281 -8.66 17.10 -8.11
C PHE A 281 -9.95 17.20 -8.91
N ALA A 282 -9.91 17.96 -10.00
CA ALA A 282 -11.07 18.16 -10.85
C ALA A 282 -11.34 16.92 -11.72
N THR A 283 -12.59 16.47 -11.69
CA THR A 283 -13.11 15.42 -12.58
C THR A 283 -13.56 16.02 -13.91
N LYS A 284 -13.87 15.17 -14.90
CA LYS A 284 -14.39 15.61 -16.20
C LYS A 284 -15.69 16.41 -16.09
N ASN A 285 -16.46 16.20 -15.03
CA ASN A 285 -17.74 16.86 -14.78
C ASN A 285 -17.58 18.15 -13.95
N GLN A 286 -16.37 18.70 -13.85
CA GLN A 286 -16.02 19.88 -13.04
C GLN A 286 -16.32 19.75 -11.53
N LYS A 287 -16.61 18.53 -11.07
CA LYS A 287 -16.68 18.19 -9.65
C LYS A 287 -15.30 17.89 -9.09
N ILE A 288 -15.07 18.23 -7.83
CA ILE A 288 -13.84 17.96 -7.11
C ILE A 288 -13.95 16.59 -6.43
N LYS A 289 -13.02 15.69 -6.74
CA LYS A 289 -12.91 14.41 -6.03
C LYS A 289 -11.77 14.52 -5.03
N THR A 290 -12.04 14.22 -3.76
CA THR A 290 -11.00 14.10 -2.74
C THR A 290 -10.57 12.65 -2.60
N ILE A 291 -9.27 12.43 -2.40
CA ILE A 291 -8.68 11.11 -2.11
C ILE A 291 -7.62 11.25 -1.03
N PHE A 292 -7.30 10.15 -0.37
CA PHE A 292 -6.11 10.06 0.46
C PHE A 292 -4.91 9.65 -0.41
N GLN A 293 -3.99 10.58 -0.64
CA GLN A 293 -2.76 10.33 -1.38
C GLN A 293 -1.74 9.64 -0.47
N LEU A 294 -1.37 8.41 -0.80
CA LEU A 294 -0.37 7.64 -0.05
C LEU A 294 1.05 8.20 -0.30
N SER A 295 1.82 8.44 0.76
CA SER A 295 3.23 8.85 0.68
C SER A 295 4.18 7.84 1.35
N THR A 296 3.76 7.28 2.49
CA THR A 296 4.59 6.34 3.27
C THR A 296 3.73 5.18 3.76
N LEU A 297 4.29 3.98 3.74
CA LEU A 297 3.69 2.79 4.30
C LEU A 297 4.69 2.07 5.20
N THR A 298 4.37 1.96 6.49
CA THR A 298 5.24 1.35 7.50
C THR A 298 4.57 0.09 8.05
N LEU A 299 5.26 -1.04 7.96
CA LEU A 299 4.82 -2.29 8.57
C LEU A 299 5.07 -2.25 10.08
N VAL A 300 4.00 -2.30 10.86
CA VAL A 300 4.05 -2.28 12.33
C VAL A 300 3.99 -3.70 12.88
N HIS A 301 3.05 -4.51 12.39
CA HIS A 301 2.89 -5.89 12.85
C HIS A 301 2.48 -6.83 11.70
N SER A 302 3.17 -7.98 11.61
CA SER A 302 2.92 -8.98 10.56
C SER A 302 2.53 -10.37 11.09
N THR A 303 2.37 -10.52 12.40
CA THR A 303 2.09 -11.83 13.03
C THR A 303 0.77 -12.43 12.51
N TYR A 304 -0.29 -11.61 12.43
CA TYR A 304 -1.61 -12.06 11.98
C TYR A 304 -1.61 -12.60 10.54
N SER A 305 -0.96 -11.90 9.61
CA SER A 305 -0.87 -12.35 8.22
C SER A 305 -0.05 -13.63 8.09
N LYS A 306 1.08 -13.73 8.82
CA LYS A 306 1.93 -14.93 8.87
C LYS A 306 1.21 -16.13 9.46
N ASP A 307 0.46 -15.96 10.53
CA ASP A 307 -0.24 -17.06 11.18
C ASP A 307 -1.43 -17.55 10.35
N ALA A 308 -2.15 -16.65 9.69
CA ALA A 308 -3.15 -17.01 8.69
C ALA A 308 -2.54 -17.76 7.49
N GLU A 309 -1.35 -17.39 7.04
CA GLU A 309 -0.63 -18.13 5.99
C GLU A 309 -0.20 -19.52 6.46
N LYS A 310 0.36 -19.65 7.67
CA LYS A 310 0.69 -20.96 8.26
C LYS A 310 -0.54 -21.84 8.40
N ALA A 311 -1.68 -21.28 8.83
CA ALA A 311 -2.93 -22.02 8.97
C ALA A 311 -3.44 -22.53 7.61
N ARG A 312 -3.45 -21.66 6.58
CA ARG A 312 -3.82 -22.04 5.20
C ARG A 312 -2.89 -23.11 4.63
N ALA A 313 -1.58 -22.99 4.85
CA ALA A 313 -0.61 -23.99 4.41
C ALA A 313 -0.83 -25.36 5.09
N LYS A 314 -1.24 -25.38 6.37
CA LYS A 314 -1.59 -26.60 7.10
C LYS A 314 -2.89 -27.23 6.59
N ALA A 315 -3.88 -26.40 6.25
CA ALA A 315 -5.20 -26.84 5.78
C ALA A 315 -5.21 -27.26 4.30
N ALA A 316 -4.19 -26.92 3.52
CA ALA A 316 -4.12 -27.25 2.10
C ALA A 316 -4.10 -28.77 1.87
N PRO A 317 -4.93 -29.29 0.94
CA PRO A 317 -5.00 -30.72 0.66
C PRO A 317 -3.66 -31.27 0.14
N PRO A 318 -3.32 -32.54 0.42
CA PRO A 318 -2.03 -33.13 0.05
C PRO A 318 -1.70 -33.06 -1.44
N SER A 319 -2.70 -33.02 -2.31
CA SER A 319 -2.55 -32.96 -3.78
C SER A 319 -2.05 -31.61 -4.31
N LEU A 320 -2.10 -30.54 -3.51
CA LEU A 320 -1.58 -29.20 -3.85
C LEU A 320 -0.26 -28.89 -3.13
N ARG A 321 0.29 -29.83 -2.36
CA ARG A 321 1.64 -29.67 -1.78
C ARG A 321 2.65 -29.79 -2.91
N THR A 322 3.04 -28.64 -3.45
CA THR A 322 4.05 -28.50 -4.50
C THR A 322 5.25 -29.38 -4.21
N VAL A 323 5.74 -30.05 -5.25
CA VAL A 323 6.98 -30.83 -5.25
C VAL A 323 8.06 -30.03 -4.52
N THR A 324 8.47 -30.50 -3.34
CA THR A 324 9.59 -29.90 -2.64
C THR A 324 10.81 -30.02 -3.54
N LEU A 325 11.34 -28.89 -3.99
CA LEU A 325 12.66 -28.84 -4.59
C LEU A 325 13.61 -29.48 -3.58
N LYS A 326 14.08 -30.70 -3.87
CA LYS A 326 15.07 -31.39 -3.03
C LYS A 326 16.30 -30.51 -3.01
N ARG A 327 16.47 -29.75 -1.94
CA ARG A 327 17.68 -28.96 -1.71
C ARG A 327 18.82 -29.97 -1.61
N LYS A 328 19.73 -29.97 -2.58
CA LYS A 328 20.96 -30.76 -2.49
C LYS A 328 21.68 -30.32 -1.21
N LYS A 329 21.72 -31.22 -0.24
CA LYS A 329 22.46 -31.03 1.00
C LYS A 329 23.95 -31.17 0.61
N TRP A 330 24.73 -30.12 0.81
CA TRP A 330 26.12 -30.03 0.36
C TRP A 330 27.06 -31.11 0.94
N HIS A 331 26.64 -31.86 1.96
CA HIS A 331 27.50 -32.84 2.63
C HIS A 331 27.52 -34.26 2.04
N GLU A 332 26.70 -34.58 1.04
CA GLU A 332 26.64 -35.97 0.55
C GLU A 332 27.81 -36.36 -0.38
N GLN A 333 28.58 -35.38 -0.88
CA GLN A 333 29.71 -35.64 -1.77
C GLN A 333 31.02 -35.84 -1.00
N GLU A 334 31.26 -35.08 0.07
CA GLU A 334 32.43 -35.27 0.95
C GLU A 334 32.34 -36.58 1.74
N ASP A 335 31.17 -36.93 2.29
CA ASP A 335 31.03 -38.14 3.11
C ASP A 335 31.20 -39.44 2.29
N ARG A 336 30.81 -39.45 1.00
CA ARG A 336 31.03 -40.61 0.12
C ARG A 336 32.51 -40.83 -0.20
N GLU A 337 33.29 -39.76 -0.33
CA GLU A 337 34.73 -39.86 -0.53
C GLU A 337 35.42 -40.29 0.76
N VAL A 338 35.09 -39.67 1.90
CA VAL A 338 35.66 -40.02 3.21
C VAL A 338 35.38 -41.47 3.59
N VAL A 339 34.19 -42.01 3.31
CA VAL A 339 33.86 -43.43 3.58
C VAL A 339 34.61 -44.38 2.64
N LYS A 340 34.84 -44.01 1.37
CA LYS A 340 35.64 -44.81 0.43
C LYS A 340 37.11 -44.84 0.85
N THR A 341 37.67 -43.71 1.28
CA THR A 341 39.06 -43.62 1.73
C THR A 341 39.26 -44.39 3.03
N ARG A 342 38.28 -44.32 3.96
CA ARG A 342 38.31 -45.06 5.24
C ARG A 342 38.19 -46.58 5.07
N ARG A 343 37.52 -47.06 4.01
CA ARG A 343 37.53 -48.48 3.65
C ARG A 343 38.86 -48.92 3.04
N LYS A 344 39.45 -48.12 2.14
CA LYS A 344 40.78 -48.42 1.57
C LYS A 344 41.91 -48.43 2.62
N LEU A 345 41.80 -47.60 3.66
CA LEU A 345 42.77 -47.57 4.77
C LEU A 345 42.64 -48.75 5.73
N LYS A 346 41.47 -49.41 5.81
CA LYS A 346 41.29 -50.60 6.67
C LYS A 346 41.90 -51.88 6.07
N ASP A 347 42.11 -51.92 4.75
CA ASP A 347 42.76 -53.05 4.06
C ASP A 347 44.29 -52.93 4.03
N LEU A 348 44.86 -51.86 4.58
CA LEU A 348 46.30 -51.74 4.81
C LEU A 348 46.65 -52.39 6.15
N ASP A 349 46.63 -53.73 6.16
CA ASP A 349 47.17 -54.55 7.24
C ASP A 349 48.70 -54.45 7.22
N ILE A 350 49.25 -53.60 8.09
CA ILE A 350 50.69 -53.52 8.34
C ILE A 350 51.03 -54.77 9.14
N ARG A 351 51.49 -55.81 8.45
CA ARG A 351 52.15 -56.97 9.06
C ARG A 351 53.25 -56.48 10.00
N GLY A 352 52.94 -56.45 11.28
CA GLY A 352 53.91 -56.31 12.36
C GLY A 352 54.64 -57.62 12.51
N ASP A 353 55.78 -57.73 11.83
CA ASP A 353 56.74 -58.81 12.02
C ASP A 353 57.53 -58.51 13.30
N GLY A 354 56.99 -58.95 14.43
CA GLY A 354 57.68 -58.92 15.73
C GLY A 354 58.41 -60.25 15.95
N PRO A 355 59.73 -60.26 16.17
CA PRO A 355 60.46 -61.51 16.40
C PRO A 355 60.18 -62.09 17.79
N THR A 356 59.66 -63.31 17.81
CA THR A 356 59.48 -64.17 18.99
C THR A 356 60.80 -64.77 19.47
N LYS A 357 60.92 -64.84 20.80
CA LYS A 357 62.01 -65.43 21.60
C LYS A 357 62.14 -66.96 21.47
N GLY A 358 63.34 -67.46 21.79
CA GLY A 358 63.68 -68.81 22.28
C GLY A 358 65.19 -69.02 22.10
N GLY A 359 66.02 -69.04 23.15
CA GLY A 359 66.35 -70.22 23.99
C GLY A 359 67.27 -71.18 23.21
N ASP A 360 68.33 -71.81 23.69
CA ASP A 360 69.11 -71.92 24.93
C ASP A 360 70.44 -72.63 24.50
N ASP A 361 71.35 -72.91 25.45
CA ASP A 361 72.49 -73.86 25.41
C ASP A 361 73.85 -73.41 24.82
N ASP A 362 74.79 -72.98 25.67
CA ASP A 362 75.91 -73.79 26.23
C ASP A 362 76.81 -72.96 27.18
#